data_AF-A0A6A9QGM5-F1
#
_entry.id   AF-A0A6A9QGM5-F1
#
_cell.length_a   1.000
_cell.length_b   1.000
_cell.length_c   1.000
_cell.angle_alpha   90.00
_cell.angle_beta   90.00
_cell.angle_gamma   90.00
#
_symmetry.space_group_name_H-M   'P 1'
#
loop_
_entity.id
_entity.type
_entity.pdbx_description
1 polymer ?
#
loop_
_entity_poly.entity_id
_entity_poly.type
_entity_poly.pdbx_seq_one_letter_code
_entity_poly.pdbx_strand_id
1 'polypeptide(L)'
;MLKHLEYMRHSMTEPLVTIYLYKKVEDGKIISAFRIMMYKDSIISIYEDDKLQGGVISDIENGGVDKAYEIIKKYYDDTSDDMIIYGEKDLVDQLLEKFDQQ
;
A
#
# COMPACT_ATOMS: atom_id res chain seq x y z
N MET A 1 -8.55 5.83 -6.47
CA MET A 1 -7.65 6.74 -7.24
C MET A 1 -6.29 6.93 -6.55
N LEU A 2 -5.16 6.97 -7.28
CA LEU A 2 -3.85 7.37 -6.73
C LEU A 2 -3.90 8.86 -6.35
N LYS A 3 -3.76 9.15 -5.07
CA LYS A 3 -3.94 10.51 -4.53
C LYS A 3 -2.62 11.21 -4.28
N HIS A 4 -1.59 10.46 -3.90
CA HIS A 4 -0.29 11.02 -3.59
C HIS A 4 0.83 10.00 -3.82
N LEU A 5 1.97 10.51 -4.26
CA LEU A 5 3.18 9.75 -4.46
C LEU A 5 4.38 10.60 -4.05
N GLU A 6 5.27 10.01 -3.26
CA GLU A 6 6.50 10.65 -2.82
C GLU A 6 7.67 9.65 -2.87
N TYR A 7 8.75 10.05 -3.54
CA TYR A 7 9.98 9.29 -3.54
C TYR A 7 10.79 9.60 -2.29
N MET A 8 11.16 8.55 -1.55
CA MET A 8 11.94 8.67 -0.33
C MET A 8 13.07 7.65 -0.30
N ARG A 9 14.09 7.93 0.51
CA ARG A 9 15.10 6.96 0.93
C ARG A 9 14.69 6.39 2.27
N HIS A 10 15.13 5.17 2.54
CA HIS A 10 14.83 4.46 3.78
C HIS A 10 16.11 4.07 4.53
N SER A 11 15.94 3.86 5.82
CA SER A 11 16.95 3.29 6.71
C SER A 11 16.84 1.76 6.73
N MET A 12 17.85 1.09 7.30
CA MET A 12 17.96 -0.38 7.27
C MET A 12 16.73 -1.14 7.81
N THR A 13 15.98 -0.54 8.74
CA THR A 13 14.81 -1.15 9.38
C THR A 13 13.49 -0.66 8.82
N GLU A 14 13.53 0.24 7.84
CA GLU A 14 12.34 0.82 7.23
C GLU A 14 11.93 0.03 5.98
N PRO A 15 10.64 0.01 5.64
CA PRO A 15 10.19 -0.59 4.39
C PRO A 15 10.76 0.18 3.19
N LEU A 16 11.04 -0.56 2.12
CA LEU A 16 11.49 -0.03 0.84
C LEU A 16 10.39 0.78 0.13
N VAL A 17 9.15 0.29 0.26
CA VAL A 17 7.93 0.95 -0.23
C VAL A 17 6.83 0.76 0.81
N THR A 18 6.10 1.84 1.11
CA THR A 18 4.88 1.83 1.92
C THR A 18 3.72 2.33 1.08
N ILE A 19 2.67 1.52 0.97
CA ILE A 19 1.41 1.90 0.35
C ILE A 19 0.32 1.99 1.42
N TYR A 20 -0.43 3.10 1.40
CA TYR A 20 -1.66 3.23 2.16
C TYR A 20 -2.85 3.14 1.21
N LEU A 21 -3.80 2.26 1.52
CA LEU A 21 -5.09 2.17 0.86
C LEU A 21 -6.16 2.61 1.84
N TYR A 22 -6.66 3.83 1.69
CA TYR A 22 -7.70 4.39 2.55
C TYR A 22 -9.08 4.01 2.04
N LYS A 23 -9.81 3.27 2.87
CA LYS A 23 -11.19 2.86 2.64
C LYS A 23 -12.13 3.97 3.05
N LYS A 24 -12.89 4.49 2.09
CA LYS A 24 -13.85 5.58 2.31
C LYS A 24 -15.28 5.10 2.16
N VAL A 25 -16.18 5.70 2.92
CA VAL A 25 -17.63 5.66 2.64
C VAL A 25 -18.00 6.74 1.62
N GLU A 26 -19.24 6.71 1.10
CA GLU A 26 -19.73 7.63 0.06
C GLU A 26 -19.53 9.12 0.41
N ASP A 27 -19.61 9.49 1.69
CA ASP A 27 -19.38 10.86 2.19
C ASP A 27 -17.88 11.26 2.25
N GLY A 28 -16.97 10.40 1.79
CA GLY A 28 -15.52 10.64 1.76
C GLY A 28 -14.80 10.42 3.10
N LYS A 29 -15.52 10.06 4.17
CA LYS A 29 -14.92 9.73 5.46
C LYS A 29 -14.13 8.42 5.35
N ILE A 30 -12.88 8.44 5.80
CA ILE A 30 -12.04 7.24 5.94
C ILE A 30 -12.54 6.42 7.13
N ILE A 31 -12.85 5.14 6.90
CA ILE A 31 -13.36 4.20 7.92
C ILE A 31 -12.37 3.08 8.23
N SER A 32 -11.40 2.83 7.34
CA SER A 32 -10.30 1.90 7.58
C SER A 32 -9.16 2.15 6.59
N ALA A 33 -8.03 1.51 6.81
CA ALA A 33 -6.89 1.55 5.92
C ALA A 33 -6.17 0.20 5.87
N PHE A 34 -5.58 -0.10 4.72
CA PHE A 34 -4.50 -1.09 4.62
C PHE A 34 -3.17 -0.36 4.51
N ARG A 35 -2.21 -0.71 5.38
CA ARG A 35 -0.81 -0.32 5.27
C ARG A 35 -0.02 -1.51 4.74
N ILE A 36 0.40 -1.43 3.49
CA ILE A 36 1.21 -2.45 2.81
C ILE A 36 2.66 -2.00 2.83
N MET A 37 3.52 -2.78 3.46
CA MET A 37 4.93 -2.48 3.65
C MET A 37 5.77 -3.53 2.93
N MET A 38 6.53 -3.09 1.94
CA MET A 38 7.45 -3.95 1.19
C MET A 38 8.86 -3.75 1.73
N TYR A 39 9.44 -4.82 2.27
CA TYR A 39 10.85 -4.93 2.60
C TYR A 39 11.59 -5.64 1.46
N LYS A 40 12.88 -5.90 1.63
CA LYS A 40 13.72 -6.51 0.60
C LYS A 40 13.17 -7.83 0.05
N ASP A 41 12.72 -8.72 0.94
CA ASP A 41 12.32 -10.08 0.57
C ASP A 41 10.89 -10.43 1.06
N SER A 42 10.22 -9.51 1.74
CA SER A 42 8.94 -9.75 2.39
C SER A 42 7.99 -8.58 2.28
N ILE A 43 6.70 -8.86 2.26
CA ILE A 43 5.63 -7.88 2.24
C ILE A 43 4.69 -8.17 3.39
N ILE A 44 4.39 -7.14 4.16
CA ILE A 44 3.47 -7.22 5.29
C ILE A 44 2.34 -6.23 5.04
N SER A 45 1.11 -6.71 5.04
CA SER A 45 -0.07 -5.86 5.02
C SER A 45 -0.70 -5.84 6.41
N ILE A 46 -1.10 -4.66 6.86
CA ILE A 46 -1.80 -4.45 8.13
C ILE A 46 -3.10 -3.72 7.83
N TYR A 47 -4.19 -4.23 8.37
CA TYR A 47 -5.50 -3.59 8.36
C TYR A 47 -5.72 -2.83 9.67
N GLU A 48 -6.21 -1.60 9.56
CA GLU A 48 -6.58 -0.74 10.69
C GLU A 48 -7.98 -0.16 10.44
N ASP A 49 -8.82 -0.12 11.48
CA ASP A 49 -10.14 0.52 11.43
C ASP A 49 -10.15 1.86 12.20
N ASP A 50 -11.20 2.66 11.99
CA ASP A 50 -11.37 3.96 12.65
C ASP A 50 -11.69 3.86 14.16
N LYS A 51 -11.72 2.65 14.72
CA LYS A 51 -11.94 2.39 16.16
C LYS A 51 -10.65 2.33 16.95
N LEU A 52 -9.49 2.49 16.31
CA LEU A 52 -8.17 2.59 16.94
C LEU A 52 -7.83 1.39 17.85
N GLN A 53 -8.29 0.20 17.50
CA GLN A 53 -8.06 -1.02 18.29
C GLN A 53 -6.65 -1.62 18.08
N GLY A 54 -5.83 -0.96 17.26
CA GLY A 54 -4.55 -1.47 16.78
C GLY A 54 -4.68 -2.23 15.46
N GLY A 55 -3.60 -2.23 14.69
CA GLY A 55 -3.57 -2.91 13.39
C GLY A 55 -3.54 -4.43 13.51
N VAL A 56 -4.25 -5.09 12.62
CA VAL A 56 -4.28 -6.54 12.47
C VAL A 56 -3.49 -6.91 11.22
N ILE A 57 -2.53 -7.83 11.34
CA ILE A 57 -1.80 -8.34 10.17
C ILE A 57 -2.80 -9.07 9.26
N SER A 58 -2.94 -8.59 8.02
CA SER A 58 -3.81 -9.20 7.01
C SER A 58 -3.07 -10.22 6.15
N ASP A 59 -1.80 -9.98 5.81
CA ASP A 59 -0.96 -10.88 5.02
C ASP A 59 0.52 -10.74 5.40
N ILE A 60 1.24 -11.85 5.27
CA ILE A 60 2.71 -11.91 5.28
C ILE A 60 3.11 -12.78 4.10
N GLU A 61 3.73 -12.16 3.10
CA GLU A 61 4.11 -12.82 1.86
C GLU A 61 5.60 -12.59 1.57
N ASN A 62 6.23 -13.52 0.87
CA ASN A 62 7.58 -13.31 0.34
C ASN A 62 7.49 -12.78 -1.09
N GLY A 63 8.39 -11.84 -1.44
CA GLY A 63 8.47 -11.29 -2.77
C GLY A 63 8.74 -9.79 -2.80
N GLY A 64 8.66 -9.22 -3.99
CA GLY A 64 8.87 -7.79 -4.26
C GLY A 64 7.67 -7.16 -4.97
N VAL A 65 7.94 -6.27 -5.93
CA VAL A 65 6.92 -5.42 -6.58
C VAL A 65 5.70 -6.19 -7.11
N ASP A 66 5.89 -7.34 -7.75
CA ASP A 66 4.77 -8.13 -8.29
C ASP A 66 3.82 -8.61 -7.19
N LYS A 67 4.37 -9.08 -6.06
CA LYS A 67 3.56 -9.53 -4.93
C LYS A 67 2.90 -8.34 -4.22
N ALA A 68 3.57 -7.19 -4.15
CA ALA A 68 2.98 -5.95 -3.64
C ALA A 68 1.77 -5.55 -4.47
N TYR A 69 1.91 -5.59 -5.79
CA TYR A 69 0.84 -5.29 -6.74
C TYR A 69 -0.37 -6.23 -6.57
N GLU A 70 -0.14 -7.53 -6.44
CA GLU A 70 -1.21 -8.51 -6.17
C GLU A 70 -1.97 -8.19 -4.87
N ILE A 71 -1.26 -7.85 -3.79
CA ILE A 71 -1.87 -7.48 -2.51
C ILE A 71 -2.65 -6.16 -2.64
N ILE A 72 -2.11 -5.18 -3.38
CA ILE A 72 -2.85 -3.93 -3.64
C ILE A 72 -4.14 -4.26 -4.39
N LYS A 73 -4.09 -5.03 -5.47
CA LYS A 73 -5.28 -5.41 -6.25
C LYS A 73 -6.30 -6.22 -5.44
N LYS A 74 -5.85 -7.03 -4.48
CA LYS A 74 -6.71 -7.77 -3.56
C LYS A 74 -7.57 -6.83 -2.69
N TYR A 75 -7.01 -5.70 -2.26
CA TYR A 75 -7.67 -4.82 -1.31
C TYR A 75 -8.15 -3.49 -1.88
N TYR A 76 -7.65 -3.03 -3.02
CA TYR A 76 -7.95 -1.70 -3.55
C TYR A 76 -9.17 -1.71 -4.47
N ASP A 77 -10.10 -0.79 -4.19
CA ASP A 77 -11.23 -0.42 -5.05
C ASP A 77 -10.93 0.92 -5.70
N ASP A 78 -10.78 0.93 -7.03
CA ASP A 78 -10.39 2.10 -7.79
C ASP A 78 -11.46 3.21 -7.82
N THR A 79 -12.72 2.84 -7.57
CA THR A 79 -13.87 3.75 -7.58
C THR A 79 -14.00 4.59 -6.31
N SER A 80 -13.62 4.02 -5.16
CA SER A 80 -13.92 4.59 -3.86
C SER A 80 -12.68 4.86 -3.00
N ASP A 81 -11.60 4.09 -3.16
CA ASP A 81 -10.44 4.20 -2.28
C ASP A 81 -9.46 5.29 -2.72
N ASP A 82 -8.73 5.83 -1.74
CA ASP A 82 -7.55 6.62 -2.01
C ASP A 82 -6.28 5.79 -1.80
N MET A 83 -5.35 5.86 -2.73
CA MET A 83 -4.04 5.24 -2.62
C MET A 83 -2.95 6.29 -2.43
N ILE A 84 -2.05 6.06 -1.48
CA ILE A 84 -0.84 6.85 -1.28
C ILE A 84 0.38 5.93 -1.31
N ILE A 85 1.42 6.32 -2.04
CA ILE A 85 2.65 5.54 -2.17
C ILE A 85 3.86 6.36 -1.71
N TYR A 86 4.65 5.77 -0.84
CA TYR A 86 5.95 6.28 -0.41
C TYR A 86 7.00 5.22 -0.69
N GLY A 87 8.15 5.56 -1.27
CA GLY A 87 9.24 4.58 -1.36
C GLY A 87 10.38 4.96 -2.27
N GLU A 88 11.30 4.02 -2.43
CA GLU A 88 12.42 4.15 -3.36
C GLU A 88 11.95 4.30 -4.80
N LYS A 89 12.54 5.26 -5.51
CA LYS A 89 12.14 5.62 -6.88
C LYS A 89 12.04 4.41 -7.80
N ASP A 90 13.09 3.60 -7.88
CA ASP A 90 13.14 2.47 -8.82
C ASP A 90 12.05 1.43 -8.55
N LEU A 91 11.68 1.23 -7.29
CA LEU A 91 10.65 0.27 -6.89
C LEU A 91 9.24 0.82 -7.08
N VAL A 92 9.06 2.11 -6.80
CA VAL A 92 7.79 2.81 -7.04
C VAL A 92 7.51 2.89 -8.53
N ASP A 93 8.50 3.23 -9.37
CA ASP A 93 8.35 3.30 -10.82
C ASP A 93 7.95 1.91 -11.37
N GLN A 94 8.64 0.85 -10.97
CA GLN A 94 8.28 -0.54 -11.34
C GLN A 94 6.85 -0.90 -10.92
N LEU A 95 6.40 -0.43 -9.75
CA LEU A 95 5.05 -0.68 -9.27
C LEU A 95 4.01 0.08 -10.11
N LEU A 96 4.25 1.34 -10.45
CA LEU A 96 3.37 2.14 -11.28
C LEU A 96 3.22 1.57 -12.70
N GLU A 97 4.30 1.08 -13.29
CA GLU A 97 4.26 0.42 -14.60
C GLU A 97 3.28 -0.76 -14.63
N LYS A 98 3.06 -1.45 -13.50
CA LYS A 98 2.07 -2.53 -13.39
C LYS A 98 0.62 -2.02 -13.43
N PHE A 99 0.38 -0.78 -13.03
CA PHE A 99 -0.94 -0.15 -13.15
C PHE A 99 -1.20 0.36 -14.57
N ASP A 100 -0.16 0.82 -15.28
CA ASP A 100 -0.27 1.36 -16.65
C ASP A 100 -0.40 0.28 -17.74
N GLN A 101 -0.05 -0.98 -17.45
CA GLN A 101 -0.19 -2.11 -18.38
C GLN A 101 -1.63 -2.67 -18.48
N GLN A 102 -2.64 -1.94 -17.98
CA GLN A 102 -4.07 -2.28 -18.02
C GLN A 102 -4.84 -1.37 -18.97
#